data_AF-A0A3P9ML28-F1
#
_entry.id   AF-A0A3P9ML28-F1
#
_cell.length_a   1.000
_cell.length_b   1.000
_cell.length_c   1.000
_cell.angle_alpha   90.00
_cell.angle_beta   90.00
_cell.angle_gamma   90.00
#
_symmetry.space_group_name_H-M   'P 1'
#
loop_
_entity.id
_entity.type
_entity.pdbx_description
1 polymer ?
#
loop_
_entity_poly.entity_id
_entity_poly.type
_entity_poly.pdbx_seq_one_letter_code
_entity_poly.pdbx_strand_id
1 'polypeptide(L)'
;MQAQEVLRQLRIPELEDVRQYVRGFPTNALMGIGAFAAITTYWFATRPKALKPPCDLGLQSVEIPGGEYARRSVLNDNNDDYMTHYYSDARTLYEVFQRGLRVSNNGPCLGSRKPNQPYEWQSYQEVMDRAETIGSALLHRGHSNTGDKFIGIFSQNRPEWTISELACYTYSLVAVPLYDTLGTESIGYILDRAAISTVICDVPEKARMILDCVKGEGKTVKTIVLMEAFDSDLETRGQENGVTIISLKQFEAIGKANPQKPVLPKTNDLAIVCFTSGTTGDPKGAMLTHQNIISNTAVTLKAGPQDVLISFLPLAHMFERVVEGVVLIHGARIGYFQGDIRLLMDDLKTLQPTVFPVVPRLLNRMFDKVGEF
;
A
#
# COMPACT_ATOMS: atom_id res chain seq x y z
N MET A 1 -3.84 56.84 -7.63
CA MET A 1 -3.25 56.55 -8.94
C MET A 1 -4.20 55.64 -9.69
N GLN A 2 -4.86 56.17 -10.71
CA GLN A 2 -5.93 55.51 -11.46
C GLN A 2 -5.35 54.43 -12.38
N ALA A 3 -6.08 53.33 -12.58
CA ALA A 3 -5.69 52.21 -13.46
C ALA A 3 -5.25 52.64 -14.89
N GLN A 4 -5.66 53.83 -15.34
CA GLN A 4 -5.25 54.43 -16.60
C GLN A 4 -3.77 54.84 -16.66
N GLU A 5 -3.13 55.17 -15.53
CA GLU A 5 -1.71 55.56 -15.48
C GLU A 5 -0.77 54.35 -15.63
N VAL A 6 -1.16 53.19 -15.07
CA VAL A 6 -0.42 51.93 -15.21
C VAL A 6 -0.48 51.40 -16.65
N LEU A 7 -1.63 51.54 -17.31
CA LEU A 7 -1.80 51.16 -18.72
C LEU A 7 -0.96 52.03 -19.68
N ARG A 8 -0.76 53.33 -19.36
CA ARG A 8 0.08 54.24 -20.16
C ARG A 8 1.58 53.93 -20.05
N GLN A 9 2.05 53.46 -18.89
CA GLN A 9 3.46 53.08 -18.71
C GLN A 9 3.82 51.77 -19.42
N LEU A 10 2.83 50.92 -19.73
CA LEU A 10 3.06 49.61 -20.36
C LEU A 10 3.11 49.62 -21.91
N ARG A 11 3.04 50.78 -22.59
CA ARG A 11 3.02 50.89 -24.07
C ARG A 11 2.15 49.80 -24.74
N ILE A 12 0.95 49.55 -24.21
CA ILE A 12 0.00 48.64 -24.84
C ILE A 12 -0.65 49.41 -25.99
N PRO A 13 -0.49 48.97 -27.27
CA PRO A 13 -1.05 49.69 -28.41
C PRO A 13 -2.59 49.77 -28.32
N GLU A 14 -3.15 50.87 -28.81
CA GLU A 14 -4.60 51.05 -28.87
C GLU A 14 -5.23 49.99 -29.79
N LEU A 15 -6.49 49.59 -29.55
CA LEU A 15 -7.17 48.52 -30.29
C LEU A 15 -7.20 48.74 -31.81
N GLU A 16 -7.15 50.00 -32.27
CA GLU A 16 -7.07 50.35 -33.69
C GLU A 16 -5.69 50.06 -34.31
N ASP A 17 -4.59 50.31 -33.58
CA ASP A 17 -3.22 50.03 -34.02
C ASP A 17 -2.97 48.53 -34.19
N VAL A 18 -3.52 47.73 -33.27
CA VAL A 18 -3.45 46.25 -33.35
C VAL A 18 -4.17 45.75 -34.59
N ARG A 19 -5.32 46.35 -34.94
CA ARG A 19 -6.13 45.95 -36.10
C ARG A 19 -5.43 46.27 -37.43
N GLN A 20 -4.72 47.39 -37.52
CA GLN A 20 -3.91 47.72 -38.70
C GLN A 20 -2.69 46.79 -38.83
N TYR A 21 -2.01 46.48 -37.72
CA TYR A 21 -0.90 45.53 -37.71
C TYR A 21 -1.31 44.12 -38.17
N VAL A 22 -2.47 43.63 -37.71
CA VAL A 22 -3.00 42.30 -38.07
C VAL A 22 -3.36 42.22 -39.56
N ARG A 23 -3.81 43.32 -40.18
CA ARG A 23 -4.10 43.37 -41.62
C ARG A 23 -2.85 43.34 -42.52
N GLY A 24 -1.67 43.64 -41.99
CA GLY A 24 -0.41 43.63 -42.74
C GLY A 24 0.22 42.25 -42.92
N PHE A 25 -0.28 41.22 -42.24
CA PHE A 25 0.26 39.86 -42.35
C PHE A 25 -0.38 39.06 -43.49
N PRO A 26 0.40 38.26 -44.25
CA PRO A 26 -0.17 37.33 -45.21
C PRO A 26 -1.05 36.30 -44.50
N THR A 27 -2.12 35.84 -45.15
CA THR A 27 -3.12 34.92 -44.58
C THR A 27 -2.48 33.67 -43.95
N ASN A 28 -1.42 33.14 -44.56
CA ASN A 28 -0.69 31.98 -44.04
C ASN A 28 0.01 32.26 -42.69
N ALA A 29 0.50 33.48 -42.48
CA ALA A 29 1.11 33.88 -41.21
C ALA A 29 0.06 34.07 -40.11
N LEU A 30 -1.10 34.65 -40.43
CA LEU A 30 -2.23 34.76 -39.49
C LEU A 30 -2.78 33.38 -39.11
N MET A 31 -2.91 32.47 -40.08
CA MET A 31 -3.28 31.08 -39.83
C MET A 31 -2.24 30.37 -38.94
N GLY A 32 -0.95 30.61 -39.18
CA GLY A 32 0.14 30.07 -38.36
C GLY A 32 0.12 30.58 -36.91
N ILE A 33 -0.11 31.88 -36.70
CA ILE A 33 -0.26 32.47 -35.36
C ILE A 33 -1.51 31.91 -34.67
N GLY A 34 -2.63 31.80 -35.38
CA GLY A 34 -3.86 31.21 -34.86
C GLY A 34 -3.70 29.75 -34.45
N ALA A 35 -3.05 28.95 -35.29
CA ALA A 35 -2.74 27.54 -34.99
C ALA A 35 -1.79 27.42 -33.79
N PHE A 36 -0.73 28.24 -33.73
CA PHE A 36 0.19 28.27 -32.60
C PHE A 36 -0.50 28.67 -31.29
N ALA A 37 -1.34 29.70 -31.32
CA ALA A 37 -2.12 30.14 -30.17
C ALA A 37 -3.11 29.06 -29.70
N ALA A 38 -3.78 28.38 -30.64
CA ALA A 38 -4.70 27.29 -30.34
C ALA A 38 -3.96 26.09 -29.72
N ILE A 39 -2.83 25.65 -30.29
CA ILE A 39 -1.99 24.57 -29.75
C ILE A 39 -1.46 24.95 -28.38
N THR A 40 -0.96 26.18 -28.21
CA THR A 40 -0.43 26.67 -26.93
C THR A 40 -1.52 26.72 -25.87
N THR A 41 -2.71 27.23 -26.22
CA THR A 41 -3.87 27.28 -25.31
C THR A 41 -4.34 25.88 -24.95
N TYR A 42 -4.45 24.98 -25.93
CA TYR A 42 -4.77 23.57 -25.70
C TYR A 42 -3.75 22.92 -24.79
N TRP A 43 -2.45 23.14 -25.02
CA TRP A 43 -1.38 22.65 -24.15
C TRP A 43 -1.48 23.25 -22.74
N PHE A 44 -1.70 24.54 -22.55
CA PHE A 44 -1.88 25.11 -21.21
C PHE A 44 -3.14 24.59 -20.50
N ALA A 45 -4.21 24.31 -21.25
CA ALA A 45 -5.45 23.77 -20.73
C ALA A 45 -5.36 22.27 -20.39
N THR A 46 -4.56 21.50 -21.13
CA THR A 46 -4.46 20.04 -21.00
C THR A 46 -3.18 19.56 -20.34
N ARG A 47 -2.15 20.41 -20.19
CA ARG A 47 -0.89 20.02 -19.56
C ARG A 47 -1.16 19.61 -18.11
N PRO A 48 -0.46 18.57 -17.62
CA PRO A 48 -0.46 18.25 -16.21
C PRO A 48 -0.06 19.49 -15.39
N LYS A 49 -0.91 19.88 -14.44
CA LYS A 49 -0.54 20.93 -13.49
C LYS A 49 0.44 20.32 -12.50
N ALA A 50 1.58 20.98 -12.27
CA ALA A 50 2.49 20.57 -11.22
C ALA A 50 1.73 20.55 -9.88
N LEU A 51 1.83 19.43 -9.16
CA LEU A 51 1.27 19.31 -7.83
C LEU A 51 1.91 20.38 -6.94
N LYS A 52 1.08 21.19 -6.28
CA LYS A 52 1.59 22.11 -5.26
C LYS A 52 1.90 21.28 -4.01
N PRO A 53 3.15 21.26 -3.53
CA PRO A 53 3.47 20.50 -2.34
C PRO A 53 2.71 21.08 -1.13
N PRO A 54 2.33 20.24 -0.15
CA PRO A 54 1.59 20.68 1.03
C PRO A 54 2.41 21.60 1.95
N CYS A 55 3.72 21.66 1.74
CA CYS A 55 4.64 22.57 2.41
C CYS A 55 5.73 23.06 1.45
N ASP A 56 6.44 24.12 1.84
CA ASP A 56 7.61 24.59 1.12
C ASP A 56 8.72 23.53 1.17
N LEU A 57 9.23 23.13 0.00
CA LEU A 57 10.30 22.14 -0.12
C LEU A 57 11.64 22.66 0.42
N GLY A 58 11.84 23.97 0.49
CA GLY A 58 12.99 24.59 1.14
C GLY A 58 12.87 24.67 2.67
N LEU A 59 11.68 24.42 3.21
CA LEU A 59 11.37 24.53 4.65
C LEU A 59 10.43 23.41 5.10
N GLN A 60 10.91 22.17 5.02
CA GLN A 60 10.13 20.97 5.37
C GLN A 60 10.07 20.70 6.89
N SER A 61 10.83 21.44 7.69
CA SER A 61 10.84 21.32 9.14
C SER A 61 11.24 22.62 9.81
N VAL A 62 10.75 22.84 11.03
CA VAL A 62 11.07 24.01 11.87
C VAL A 62 11.79 23.57 13.14
N GLU A 63 12.71 24.40 13.63
CA GLU A 63 13.46 24.13 14.85
C GLU A 63 12.56 24.21 16.08
N ILE A 64 12.82 23.33 17.04
CA ILE A 64 12.12 23.28 18.32
C ILE A 64 13.00 23.99 19.37
N PRO A 65 12.44 24.89 20.20
CA PRO A 65 13.20 25.52 21.27
C PRO A 65 13.83 24.49 22.22
N GLY A 66 15.09 24.71 22.60
CA GLY A 66 15.77 23.92 23.65
C GLY A 66 16.39 22.59 23.21
N GLY A 67 16.30 22.21 21.93
CA GLY A 67 17.01 21.05 21.39
C GLY A 67 17.98 21.46 20.30
N GLU A 68 19.29 21.32 20.55
CA GLU A 68 20.29 21.46 19.49
C GLU A 68 19.96 20.42 18.39
N TYR A 69 19.65 20.89 17.18
CA TYR A 69 19.22 20.07 16.02
C TYR A 69 17.83 19.39 16.12
N ALA A 70 17.00 19.71 17.12
CA ALA A 70 15.64 19.17 17.18
C ALA A 70 14.72 19.92 16.21
N ARG A 71 14.07 19.19 15.30
CA ARG A 71 13.16 19.76 14.29
C ARG A 71 11.81 19.03 14.30
N ARG A 72 10.73 19.76 14.02
CA ARG A 72 9.38 19.21 13.81
C ARG A 72 8.91 19.46 12.37
N SER A 73 7.98 18.64 11.91
CA SER A 73 7.31 18.85 10.63
C SER A 73 6.53 20.17 10.63
N VAL A 74 6.60 20.89 9.52
CA VAL A 74 5.75 22.08 9.26
C VAL A 74 4.27 21.73 9.09
N LEU A 75 3.94 20.44 8.97
CA LEU A 75 2.56 19.98 8.91
C LEU A 75 1.93 19.78 10.30
N ASN A 76 2.69 19.98 11.38
CA ASN A 76 2.17 19.95 12.74
C ASN A 76 1.78 21.36 13.21
N ASP A 77 0.49 21.67 13.16
CA ASP A 77 -0.05 22.98 13.54
C ASP A 77 -0.02 23.22 15.06
N ASN A 78 0.09 22.16 15.88
CA ASN A 78 0.14 22.26 17.34
C ASN A 78 1.59 22.33 17.84
N ASN A 79 1.89 23.34 18.66
CA ASN A 79 3.26 23.64 19.09
C ASN A 79 3.82 22.70 20.18
N ASP A 80 2.96 21.98 20.91
CA ASP A 80 3.38 21.25 22.13
C ASP A 80 3.17 19.72 22.11
N ASP A 81 2.46 19.17 21.10
CA ASP A 81 2.13 17.75 21.05
C ASP A 81 2.77 17.01 19.84
N TYR A 82 3.25 15.79 20.09
CA TYR A 82 3.70 14.89 19.03
C TYR A 82 2.51 14.40 18.19
N MET A 83 2.64 14.45 16.86
CA MET A 83 1.66 13.86 15.96
C MET A 83 1.75 12.34 16.03
N THR A 84 0.72 11.70 16.60
CA THR A 84 0.65 10.24 16.81
C THR A 84 -0.41 9.57 15.93
N HIS A 85 -1.27 10.35 15.29
CA HIS A 85 -2.35 9.88 14.40
C HIS A 85 -2.81 11.04 13.50
N TYR A 86 -3.35 10.74 12.31
CA TYR A 86 -3.98 11.76 11.46
C TYR A 86 -5.37 12.18 11.93
N TYR A 87 -6.18 11.21 12.36
CA TYR A 87 -7.58 11.41 12.65
C TYR A 87 -7.97 10.71 13.95
N SER A 88 -8.72 11.40 14.80
CA SER A 88 -9.09 10.89 16.12
C SER A 88 -9.96 9.63 16.08
N ASP A 89 -10.63 9.39 14.97
CA ASP A 89 -11.51 8.24 14.70
C ASP A 89 -10.80 7.08 13.97
N ALA A 90 -9.47 7.14 13.81
CA ALA A 90 -8.67 6.10 13.18
C ALA A 90 -7.36 5.89 13.94
N ARG A 91 -7.43 5.13 15.03
CA ARG A 91 -6.33 4.83 15.96
C ARG A 91 -5.90 3.36 15.96
N THR A 92 -6.60 2.51 15.23
CA THR A 92 -6.19 1.14 14.90
C THR A 92 -6.20 0.91 13.40
N LEU A 93 -5.57 -0.18 12.94
CA LEU A 93 -5.54 -0.51 11.51
C LEU A 93 -6.91 -0.96 10.98
N TYR A 94 -7.76 -1.52 11.86
CA TYR A 94 -9.16 -1.74 11.55
C TYR A 94 -9.89 -0.41 11.30
N GLU A 95 -9.73 0.56 12.21
CA GLU A 95 -10.38 1.87 12.06
C GLU A 95 -9.84 2.68 10.87
N VAL A 96 -8.55 2.52 10.53
CA VAL A 96 -7.96 3.05 9.29
C VAL A 96 -8.77 2.60 8.08
N PHE A 97 -9.06 1.31 7.98
CA PHE A 97 -9.81 0.76 6.87
C PHE A 97 -11.26 1.23 6.86
N GLN A 98 -11.92 1.24 8.03
CA GLN A 98 -13.30 1.73 8.19
C GLN A 98 -13.44 3.20 7.78
N ARG A 99 -12.46 4.03 8.15
CA ARG A 99 -12.40 5.43 7.70
C ARG A 99 -12.22 5.51 6.19
N GLY A 100 -11.31 4.71 5.61
CA GLY A 100 -11.09 4.63 4.18
C GLY A 100 -12.37 4.31 3.39
N LEU A 101 -13.11 3.28 3.84
CA LEU A 101 -14.40 2.89 3.28
C LEU A 101 -15.40 4.06 3.27
N ARG A 102 -15.51 4.78 4.39
CA ARG A 102 -16.44 5.91 4.52
C ARG A 102 -16.02 7.11 3.65
N VAL A 103 -14.73 7.45 3.64
CA VAL A 103 -14.21 8.63 2.92
C VAL A 103 -14.16 8.39 1.40
N SER A 104 -13.91 7.15 0.97
CA SER A 104 -13.97 6.77 -0.45
C SER A 104 -15.39 6.65 -0.99
N ASN A 105 -16.41 6.65 -0.11
CA ASN A 105 -17.79 6.32 -0.44
C ASN A 105 -17.89 4.95 -1.15
N ASN A 106 -17.25 3.93 -0.57
CA ASN A 106 -17.11 2.59 -1.15
C ASN A 106 -16.48 2.60 -2.56
N GLY A 107 -15.47 3.44 -2.76
CA GLY A 107 -14.73 3.52 -4.03
C GLY A 107 -13.85 2.28 -4.30
N PRO A 108 -13.13 2.25 -5.44
CA PRO A 108 -12.09 1.25 -5.69
C PRO A 108 -11.05 1.24 -4.56
N CYS A 109 -10.65 0.05 -4.12
CA CYS A 109 -9.71 -0.15 -3.00
C CYS A 109 -8.45 -0.90 -3.46
N LEU A 110 -8.60 -2.17 -3.83
CA LEU A 110 -7.48 -3.05 -4.18
C LEU A 110 -7.60 -3.49 -5.64
N GLY A 111 -6.57 -3.26 -6.44
CA GLY A 111 -6.57 -3.56 -7.86
C GLY A 111 -5.40 -4.44 -8.28
N SER A 112 -5.64 -5.38 -9.18
CA SER A 112 -4.60 -6.21 -9.79
C SER A 112 -4.81 -6.31 -11.30
N ARG A 113 -3.75 -6.64 -12.04
CA ARG A 113 -3.83 -6.85 -13.49
C ARG A 113 -3.03 -8.06 -13.93
N LYS A 114 -3.46 -8.64 -15.05
CA LYS A 114 -2.66 -9.59 -15.83
C LYS A 114 -1.84 -8.84 -16.89
N PRO A 115 -0.80 -9.46 -17.47
CA PRO A 115 -0.04 -8.85 -18.56
C PRO A 115 -0.94 -8.34 -19.69
N ASN A 116 -0.69 -7.10 -20.11
CA ASN A 116 -1.44 -6.42 -21.19
C ASN A 116 -2.94 -6.24 -20.94
N GLN A 117 -3.40 -6.34 -19.69
CA GLN A 117 -4.79 -6.10 -19.31
C GLN A 117 -4.92 -4.87 -18.41
N PRO A 118 -6.10 -4.22 -18.35
CA PRO A 118 -6.34 -3.14 -17.38
C PRO A 118 -6.36 -3.68 -15.94
N TYR A 119 -6.28 -2.78 -14.97
CA TYR A 119 -6.51 -3.12 -13.56
C TYR A 119 -7.98 -3.45 -13.32
N GLU A 120 -8.21 -4.58 -12.67
CA GLU A 120 -9.49 -4.99 -12.10
C GLU A 120 -9.50 -4.61 -10.62
N TRP A 121 -10.57 -3.95 -10.17
CA TRP A 121 -10.65 -3.34 -8.85
C TRP A 121 -11.72 -3.99 -7.99
N GLN A 122 -11.38 -4.24 -6.72
CA GLN A 122 -12.32 -4.51 -5.64
C GLN A 122 -12.63 -3.22 -4.90
N SER A 123 -13.89 -3.00 -4.57
CA SER A 123 -14.35 -1.90 -3.71
C SER A 123 -13.94 -2.11 -2.26
N TYR A 124 -13.96 -1.04 -1.45
CA TYR A 124 -13.67 -1.14 -0.02
C TYR A 124 -14.59 -2.14 0.71
N GLN A 125 -15.89 -2.17 0.35
CA GLN A 125 -16.86 -3.08 0.95
C GLN A 125 -16.55 -4.54 0.58
N GLU A 126 -16.24 -4.84 -0.68
CA GLU A 126 -15.85 -6.20 -1.08
C GLU A 126 -14.61 -6.68 -0.33
N VAL A 127 -13.62 -5.79 -0.15
CA VAL A 127 -12.42 -6.09 0.63
C VAL A 127 -12.74 -6.36 2.09
N MET A 128 -13.62 -5.56 2.71
CA MET A 128 -14.07 -5.77 4.10
C MET A 128 -14.82 -7.08 4.26
N ASP A 129 -15.78 -7.37 3.36
CA ASP A 129 -16.60 -8.58 3.40
C ASP A 129 -15.72 -9.84 3.29
N ARG A 130 -14.71 -9.81 2.40
CA ARG A 130 -13.73 -10.88 2.29
C ARG A 130 -12.87 -11.01 3.54
N ALA A 131 -12.41 -9.91 4.13
CA ALA A 131 -11.65 -9.93 5.37
C ALA A 131 -12.46 -10.49 6.54
N GLU A 132 -13.73 -10.11 6.68
CA GLU A 132 -14.64 -10.67 7.69
C GLU A 132 -14.88 -12.16 7.48
N THR A 133 -14.98 -12.59 6.23
CA THR A 133 -15.15 -13.99 5.86
C THR A 133 -13.91 -14.81 6.21
N ILE A 134 -12.71 -14.38 5.80
CA ILE A 134 -11.44 -15.06 6.13
C ILE A 134 -11.25 -15.09 7.64
N GLY A 135 -11.51 -13.99 8.34
CA GLY A 135 -11.38 -13.93 9.79
C GLY A 135 -12.37 -14.85 10.51
N SER A 136 -13.63 -14.92 10.04
CA SER A 136 -14.61 -15.89 10.56
C SER A 136 -14.12 -17.34 10.42
N ALA A 137 -13.49 -17.67 9.29
CA ALA A 137 -12.89 -18.99 9.09
C ALA A 137 -11.71 -19.25 10.04
N LEU A 138 -10.86 -18.26 10.29
CA LEU A 138 -9.77 -18.37 11.28
C LEU A 138 -10.33 -18.66 12.68
N LEU A 139 -11.36 -17.93 13.11
CA LEU A 139 -11.99 -18.16 14.42
C LEU A 139 -12.66 -19.53 14.49
N HIS A 140 -13.34 -19.95 13.42
CA HIS A 140 -13.93 -21.28 13.34
C HIS A 140 -12.87 -22.40 13.44
N ARG A 141 -11.65 -22.15 12.98
CA ARG A 141 -10.50 -23.05 13.12
C ARG A 141 -9.83 -22.99 14.50
N GLY A 142 -10.33 -22.17 15.42
CA GLY A 142 -9.89 -22.11 16.82
C GLY A 142 -8.94 -20.95 17.13
N HIS A 143 -8.66 -20.06 16.18
CA HIS A 143 -7.86 -18.86 16.45
C HIS A 143 -8.62 -17.85 17.33
N SER A 144 -7.89 -17.17 18.21
CA SER A 144 -8.46 -16.12 19.07
C SER A 144 -7.38 -15.20 19.62
N ASN A 145 -7.74 -13.96 19.95
CA ASN A 145 -6.84 -12.97 20.53
C ASN A 145 -6.28 -13.36 21.92
N THR A 146 -6.95 -14.27 22.64
CA THR A 146 -6.52 -14.81 23.94
C THR A 146 -5.76 -16.14 23.83
N GLY A 147 -5.65 -16.72 22.63
CA GLY A 147 -5.04 -18.03 22.40
C GLY A 147 -4.11 -18.00 21.19
N ASP A 148 -4.37 -18.90 20.25
CA ASP A 148 -3.64 -19.02 18.99
C ASP A 148 -3.96 -17.83 18.07
N LYS A 149 -3.17 -16.76 18.21
CA LYS A 149 -3.42 -15.47 17.55
C LYS A 149 -2.50 -15.16 16.37
N PHE A 150 -1.43 -15.93 16.17
CA PHE A 150 -0.41 -15.60 15.17
C PHE A 150 -0.71 -16.28 13.84
N ILE A 151 -0.94 -15.49 12.80
CA ILE A 151 -1.24 -15.98 11.45
C ILE A 151 -0.07 -15.67 10.52
N GLY A 152 0.55 -16.70 9.96
CA GLY A 152 1.60 -16.55 8.97
C GLY A 152 1.03 -16.05 7.64
N ILE A 153 1.63 -15.03 7.03
CA ILE A 153 1.29 -14.59 5.66
C ILE A 153 2.54 -14.68 4.80
N PHE A 154 2.55 -15.61 3.85
CA PHE A 154 3.70 -15.86 2.99
C PHE A 154 3.36 -15.73 1.51
N SER A 155 3.35 -14.48 1.05
CA SER A 155 2.90 -14.14 -0.28
C SER A 155 3.57 -12.87 -0.81
N GLN A 156 3.76 -12.80 -2.12
CA GLN A 156 4.07 -11.57 -2.84
C GLN A 156 2.92 -10.57 -2.77
N ASN A 157 3.21 -9.32 -3.14
CA ASN A 157 2.23 -8.26 -3.16
C ASN A 157 1.06 -8.61 -4.09
N ARG A 158 -0.13 -8.72 -3.52
CA ARG A 158 -1.40 -8.99 -4.21
C ARG A 158 -2.58 -8.62 -3.31
N PRO A 159 -3.80 -8.43 -3.85
CA PRO A 159 -4.96 -8.07 -3.05
C PRO A 159 -5.23 -9.02 -1.87
N GLU A 160 -5.10 -10.34 -2.09
CA GLU A 160 -5.35 -11.35 -1.06
C GLU A 160 -4.41 -11.21 0.15
N TRP A 161 -3.21 -10.66 -0.05
CA TRP A 161 -2.26 -10.39 1.02
C TRP A 161 -2.88 -9.39 2.02
N THR A 162 -3.32 -8.23 1.53
CA THR A 162 -3.88 -7.15 2.37
C THR A 162 -5.24 -7.52 2.94
N ILE A 163 -6.04 -8.31 2.22
CA ILE A 163 -7.30 -8.86 2.75
C ILE A 163 -7.02 -9.81 3.93
N SER A 164 -6.01 -10.67 3.82
CA SER A 164 -5.62 -11.60 4.90
C SER A 164 -5.10 -10.87 6.13
N GLU A 165 -4.36 -9.77 5.93
CA GLU A 165 -3.92 -8.89 7.00
C GLU A 165 -5.10 -8.18 7.68
N LEU A 166 -6.03 -7.63 6.89
CA LEU A 166 -7.24 -6.98 7.41
C LEU A 166 -8.13 -7.98 8.17
N ALA A 167 -8.19 -9.23 7.72
CA ALA A 167 -8.86 -10.31 8.44
C ALA A 167 -8.26 -10.50 9.84
N CYS A 168 -6.94 -10.41 9.99
CA CYS A 168 -6.30 -10.49 11.29
C CYS A 168 -6.72 -9.33 12.19
N TYR A 169 -6.65 -8.09 11.68
CA TYR A 169 -7.00 -6.89 12.45
C TYR A 169 -8.46 -6.86 12.89
N THR A 170 -9.38 -7.31 12.02
CA THR A 170 -10.82 -7.33 12.30
C THR A 170 -11.19 -8.19 13.51
N TYR A 171 -10.37 -9.18 13.82
CA TYR A 171 -10.61 -10.11 14.94
C TYR A 171 -9.48 -10.11 15.98
N SER A 172 -8.68 -9.04 16.04
CA SER A 172 -7.57 -8.90 17.00
C SER A 172 -6.57 -10.07 16.96
N LEU A 173 -6.37 -10.66 15.78
CA LEU A 173 -5.30 -11.60 15.49
C LEU A 173 -4.06 -10.82 15.02
N VAL A 174 -2.91 -11.49 15.06
CA VAL A 174 -1.60 -10.92 14.80
C VAL A 174 -1.06 -11.46 13.48
N ALA A 175 -0.84 -10.60 12.51
CA ALA A 175 -0.19 -10.99 11.27
C ALA A 175 1.32 -11.25 11.50
N VAL A 176 1.86 -12.31 10.91
CA VAL A 176 3.30 -12.60 10.90
C VAL A 176 3.74 -12.79 9.46
N PRO A 177 4.18 -11.71 8.78
CA PRO A 177 4.61 -11.82 7.40
C PRO A 177 5.92 -12.59 7.27
N LEU A 178 6.01 -13.38 6.21
CA LEU A 178 7.19 -14.16 5.83
C LEU A 178 7.74 -13.60 4.50
N TYR A 179 9.06 -13.38 4.45
CA TYR A 179 9.72 -12.83 3.26
C TYR A 179 10.04 -13.92 2.24
N ASP A 180 9.81 -13.62 0.97
CA ASP A 180 10.22 -14.45 -0.18
C ASP A 180 11.73 -14.65 -0.31
N THR A 181 12.53 -13.75 0.26
CA THR A 181 13.99 -13.83 0.21
C THR A 181 14.59 -14.66 1.35
N LEU A 182 13.79 -15.11 2.31
CA LEU A 182 14.28 -15.95 3.39
C LEU A 182 14.42 -17.40 2.91
N GLY A 183 15.52 -18.03 3.31
CA GLY A 183 15.71 -19.46 3.07
C GLY A 183 14.82 -20.32 3.97
N THR A 184 14.66 -21.58 3.60
CA THR A 184 13.86 -22.60 4.31
C THR A 184 14.16 -22.65 5.81
N GLU A 185 15.44 -22.61 6.20
CA GLU A 185 15.86 -22.64 7.60
C GLU A 185 15.31 -21.45 8.41
N SER A 186 15.42 -20.23 7.87
CA SER A 186 14.87 -19.03 8.52
C SER A 186 13.35 -19.06 8.59
N ILE A 187 12.68 -19.57 7.55
CA ILE A 187 11.23 -19.73 7.56
C ILE A 187 10.80 -20.74 8.64
N GLY A 188 11.45 -21.91 8.70
CA GLY A 188 11.19 -22.92 9.73
C GLY A 188 11.38 -22.35 11.14
N TYR A 189 12.51 -21.65 11.37
CA TYR A 189 12.76 -20.98 12.64
C TYR A 189 11.64 -20.00 13.02
N ILE A 190 11.14 -19.18 12.08
CA ILE A 190 10.08 -18.21 12.35
C ILE A 190 8.76 -18.91 12.69
N LEU A 191 8.37 -19.94 11.92
CA LEU A 191 7.14 -20.70 12.14
C LEU A 191 7.11 -21.26 13.56
N ASP A 192 8.22 -21.86 14.01
CA ASP A 192 8.31 -22.44 15.35
C ASP A 192 8.44 -21.38 16.43
N ARG A 193 9.26 -20.35 16.22
CA ARG A 193 9.51 -19.29 17.21
C ARG A 193 8.24 -18.49 17.51
N ALA A 194 7.41 -18.24 16.52
CA ALA A 194 6.12 -17.56 16.68
C ALA A 194 4.95 -18.53 16.93
N ALA A 195 5.22 -19.85 17.00
CA ALA A 195 4.23 -20.91 17.18
C ALA A 195 3.05 -20.81 16.20
N ILE A 196 3.35 -20.57 14.92
CA ILE A 196 2.35 -20.33 13.88
C ILE A 196 1.65 -21.64 13.51
N SER A 197 0.35 -21.70 13.71
CA SER A 197 -0.44 -22.89 13.36
C SER A 197 -1.13 -22.81 12.00
N THR A 198 -1.37 -21.60 11.48
CA THR A 198 -1.96 -21.37 10.17
C THR A 198 -1.11 -20.41 9.36
N VAL A 199 -0.79 -20.82 8.12
CA VAL A 199 -0.09 -19.97 7.14
C VAL A 199 -0.96 -19.78 5.92
N ILE A 200 -1.18 -18.53 5.51
CA ILE A 200 -1.81 -18.17 4.24
C ILE A 200 -0.70 -17.86 3.24
N CYS A 201 -0.59 -18.61 2.14
CA CYS A 201 0.46 -18.42 1.14
C CYS A 201 -0.08 -18.38 -0.30
N ASP A 202 0.67 -17.76 -1.20
CA ASP A 202 0.22 -17.57 -2.59
C ASP A 202 0.37 -18.83 -3.46
N VAL A 203 1.60 -19.33 -3.60
CA VAL A 203 1.96 -20.34 -4.60
C VAL A 203 2.30 -21.71 -4.00
N PRO A 204 2.00 -22.83 -4.70
CA PRO A 204 2.28 -24.19 -4.24
C PRO A 204 3.73 -24.44 -3.78
N GLU A 205 4.71 -23.77 -4.41
CA GLU A 205 6.13 -23.91 -4.10
C GLU A 205 6.43 -23.45 -2.66
N LYS A 206 5.77 -22.38 -2.18
CA LYS A 206 5.91 -21.92 -0.80
C LYS A 206 5.27 -22.88 0.19
N ALA A 207 4.12 -23.47 -0.16
CA ALA A 207 3.52 -24.52 0.65
C ALA A 207 4.44 -25.75 0.75
N ARG A 208 5.06 -26.18 -0.35
CA ARG A 208 6.08 -27.26 -0.35
C ARG A 208 7.26 -26.91 0.56
N MET A 209 7.75 -25.67 0.49
CA MET A 209 8.83 -25.22 1.38
C MET A 209 8.41 -25.25 2.86
N ILE A 210 7.19 -24.82 3.21
CA ILE A 210 6.67 -24.93 4.58
C ILE A 210 6.64 -26.41 5.01
N LEU A 211 6.17 -27.32 4.15
CA LEU A 211 6.17 -28.76 4.41
C LEU A 211 7.58 -29.34 4.60
N ASP A 212 8.59 -28.77 3.94
CA ASP A 212 9.99 -29.13 4.17
C ASP A 212 10.52 -28.66 5.52
N CYS A 213 10.03 -27.52 6.04
CA CYS A 213 10.36 -27.03 7.37
C CYS A 213 9.72 -27.87 8.49
N VAL A 214 8.51 -28.39 8.28
CA VAL A 214 7.71 -29.05 9.33
C VAL A 214 7.93 -30.56 9.43
N LYS A 215 9.11 -31.06 9.03
CA LYS A 215 9.48 -32.48 9.15
C LYS A 215 10.03 -32.77 10.56
N GLY A 216 9.29 -33.52 11.39
CA GLY A 216 9.75 -33.98 12.72
C GLY A 216 8.76 -33.79 13.86
N GLU A 217 9.21 -34.02 15.10
CA GLU A 217 8.45 -33.74 16.33
C GLU A 217 8.51 -32.25 16.70
N GLY A 218 7.42 -31.67 17.23
CA GLY A 218 7.36 -30.25 17.62
C GLY A 218 6.63 -29.31 16.65
N LYS A 219 5.89 -29.85 15.67
CA LYS A 219 5.20 -29.09 14.61
C LYS A 219 4.20 -28.07 15.17
N THR A 220 4.31 -26.84 14.70
CA THR A 220 3.38 -25.75 15.01
C THR A 220 2.30 -25.61 13.95
N VAL A 221 2.67 -25.66 12.67
CA VAL A 221 1.76 -25.52 11.51
C VAL A 221 0.84 -26.73 11.38
N LYS A 222 -0.47 -26.45 11.31
CA LYS A 222 -1.56 -27.42 11.14
C LYS A 222 -2.36 -27.16 9.87
N THR A 223 -2.42 -25.92 9.40
CA THR A 223 -3.21 -25.52 8.21
C THR A 223 -2.39 -24.61 7.31
N ILE A 224 -2.41 -24.89 6.01
CA ILE A 224 -1.91 -24.02 4.95
C ILE A 224 -3.11 -23.63 4.07
N VAL A 225 -3.36 -22.33 3.97
CA VAL A 225 -4.40 -21.76 3.10
C VAL A 225 -3.73 -21.24 1.84
N LEU A 226 -4.01 -21.84 0.69
CA LEU A 226 -3.35 -21.51 -0.58
C LEU A 226 -4.22 -20.61 -1.46
N MET A 227 -3.66 -19.49 -1.93
CA MET A 227 -4.39 -18.55 -2.80
C MET A 227 -4.52 -19.07 -4.23
N GLU A 228 -3.50 -19.77 -4.73
CA GLU A 228 -3.51 -20.36 -6.07
C GLU A 228 -3.95 -21.81 -6.08
N ALA A 229 -4.21 -22.34 -7.27
CA ALA A 229 -4.57 -23.74 -7.45
C ALA A 229 -3.38 -24.65 -7.14
N PHE A 230 -3.66 -25.82 -6.58
CA PHE A 230 -2.68 -26.86 -6.27
C PHE A 230 -3.16 -28.23 -6.72
N ASP A 231 -2.21 -29.16 -6.83
CA ASP A 231 -2.43 -30.54 -7.25
C ASP A 231 -2.70 -31.47 -6.06
N SER A 232 -3.19 -32.67 -6.36
CA SER A 232 -3.44 -33.73 -5.38
C SER A 232 -2.17 -34.30 -4.76
N ASP A 233 -1.01 -34.14 -5.40
CA ASP A 233 0.30 -34.49 -4.84
C ASP A 233 0.60 -33.64 -3.61
N LEU A 234 0.42 -32.32 -3.72
CA LEU A 234 0.61 -31.41 -2.60
C LEU A 234 -0.37 -31.70 -1.46
N GLU A 235 -1.63 -32.00 -1.76
CA GLU A 235 -2.62 -32.43 -0.75
C GLU A 235 -2.17 -33.67 0.01
N THR A 236 -1.73 -34.71 -0.72
CA THR A 236 -1.25 -35.97 -0.14
C THR A 236 -0.05 -35.73 0.76
N ARG A 237 0.93 -34.95 0.28
CA ARG A 237 2.10 -34.58 1.07
C ARG A 237 1.75 -33.79 2.32
N GLY A 238 0.74 -32.92 2.25
CA GLY A 238 0.19 -32.23 3.43
C GLY A 238 -0.34 -33.22 4.46
N GLN A 239 -1.17 -34.16 4.03
CA GLN A 239 -1.76 -35.20 4.90
C GLN A 239 -0.70 -36.08 5.57
N GLU A 240 0.31 -36.52 4.82
CA GLU A 240 1.46 -37.28 5.35
C GLU A 240 2.21 -36.52 6.45
N ASN A 241 2.21 -35.19 6.37
CA ASN A 241 2.82 -34.32 7.38
C ASN A 241 1.85 -33.87 8.48
N GLY A 242 0.59 -34.30 8.45
CA GLY A 242 -0.45 -33.87 9.40
C GLY A 242 -0.90 -32.41 9.21
N VAL A 243 -0.69 -31.85 8.02
CA VAL A 243 -1.03 -30.47 7.66
C VAL A 243 -2.20 -30.46 6.67
N THR A 244 -3.26 -29.75 7.02
CA THR A 244 -4.39 -29.54 6.09
C THR A 244 -4.04 -28.45 5.09
N ILE A 245 -4.09 -28.77 3.80
CA ILE A 245 -3.97 -27.78 2.73
C ILE A 245 -5.38 -27.50 2.18
N ILE A 246 -5.75 -26.23 2.11
CA ILE A 246 -7.08 -25.79 1.67
C ILE A 246 -6.96 -24.55 0.79
N SER A 247 -7.77 -24.45 -0.27
CA SER A 247 -7.78 -23.24 -1.10
C SER A 247 -8.38 -22.06 -0.34
N LEU A 248 -7.92 -20.84 -0.63
CA LEU A 248 -8.48 -19.61 -0.07
C LEU A 248 -9.99 -19.51 -0.33
N LYS A 249 -10.44 -19.93 -1.51
CA LYS A 249 -11.87 -19.95 -1.86
C LYS A 249 -12.69 -20.88 -0.96
N GLN A 250 -12.18 -22.08 -0.67
CA GLN A 250 -12.84 -22.99 0.28
C GLN A 250 -12.78 -22.45 1.70
N PHE A 251 -11.68 -21.81 2.08
CA PHE A 251 -11.52 -21.17 3.38
C PHE A 251 -12.52 -20.03 3.58
N GLU A 252 -12.70 -19.17 2.57
CA GLU A 252 -13.75 -18.15 2.55
C GLU A 252 -15.15 -18.79 2.64
N ALA A 253 -15.41 -19.91 1.94
CA ALA A 253 -16.69 -20.60 2.05
C ALA A 253 -16.99 -21.10 3.48
N ILE A 254 -15.97 -21.58 4.22
CA ILE A 254 -16.10 -21.95 5.64
C ILE A 254 -16.51 -20.74 6.48
N GLY A 255 -15.83 -19.60 6.28
CA GLY A 255 -16.11 -18.37 7.00
C GLY A 255 -17.52 -17.85 6.73
N LYS A 256 -17.97 -17.90 5.48
CA LYS A 256 -19.32 -17.49 5.08
C LYS A 256 -20.40 -18.38 5.69
N ALA A 257 -20.12 -19.67 5.86
CA ALA A 257 -21.02 -20.61 6.53
C ALA A 257 -21.01 -20.47 8.06
N ASN A 258 -19.97 -19.87 8.63
CA ASN A 258 -19.76 -19.75 10.08
C ASN A 258 -19.40 -18.29 10.48
N PRO A 259 -20.27 -17.31 10.20
CA PRO A 259 -19.97 -15.91 10.45
C PRO A 259 -19.71 -15.65 11.94
N GLN A 260 -18.64 -14.93 12.23
CA GLN A 260 -18.27 -14.50 13.58
C GLN A 260 -18.43 -12.98 13.70
N LYS A 261 -18.72 -12.49 14.91
CA LYS A 261 -18.73 -11.05 15.14
C LYS A 261 -17.28 -10.54 15.22
N PRO A 262 -16.94 -9.39 14.58
CA PRO A 262 -15.63 -8.77 14.74
C PRO A 262 -15.24 -8.59 16.21
N VAL A 263 -13.97 -8.84 16.51
CA VAL A 263 -13.38 -8.61 17.84
C VAL A 263 -12.39 -7.47 17.66
N LEU A 264 -12.86 -6.25 17.89
CA LEU A 264 -12.14 -5.03 17.52
C LEU A 264 -10.87 -4.84 18.38
N PRO A 265 -9.74 -4.47 17.76
CA PRO A 265 -8.48 -4.29 18.46
C PRO A 265 -8.46 -2.99 19.25
N LYS A 266 -7.62 -2.96 20.29
CA LYS A 266 -7.22 -1.73 20.99
C LYS A 266 -5.91 -1.21 20.42
N THR A 267 -5.61 0.07 20.67
CA THR A 267 -4.40 0.72 20.16
C THR A 267 -3.11 0.04 20.65
N ASN A 268 -3.11 -0.48 21.87
CA ASN A 268 -1.97 -1.18 22.47
C ASN A 268 -1.93 -2.69 22.17
N ASP A 269 -2.92 -3.23 21.45
CA ASP A 269 -2.89 -4.62 21.04
C ASP A 269 -1.84 -4.81 19.94
N LEU A 270 -1.23 -5.99 19.95
CA LEU A 270 -0.25 -6.40 18.95
C LEU A 270 -0.95 -6.55 17.59
N ALA A 271 -0.44 -5.88 16.57
CA ALA A 271 -0.97 -5.96 15.20
C ALA A 271 -0.14 -6.93 14.35
N ILE A 272 1.19 -6.83 14.47
CA ILE A 272 2.13 -7.58 13.64
C ILE A 272 3.39 -7.95 14.40
N VAL A 273 3.98 -9.08 14.01
CA VAL A 273 5.37 -9.42 14.32
C VAL A 273 6.19 -9.47 13.04
N CYS A 274 7.08 -8.50 12.84
CA CYS A 274 8.01 -8.50 11.71
C CYS A 274 9.31 -9.20 12.08
N PHE A 275 9.67 -10.27 11.38
CA PHE A 275 10.98 -10.88 11.55
C PHE A 275 12.02 -10.20 10.67
N THR A 276 13.15 -9.82 11.26
CA THR A 276 14.27 -9.20 10.54
C THR A 276 15.51 -10.06 10.66
N SER A 277 16.26 -10.22 9.56
CA SER A 277 17.60 -10.79 9.61
C SER A 277 18.51 -9.84 10.39
N GLY A 278 18.97 -10.27 11.57
CA GLY A 278 19.99 -9.54 12.31
C GLY A 278 21.33 -9.62 11.60
N THR A 279 22.29 -8.77 12.00
CA THR A 279 23.68 -8.83 11.51
C THR A 279 24.43 -10.07 11.99
N THR A 280 23.90 -10.78 13.01
CA THR A 280 24.39 -12.07 13.50
C THR A 280 23.21 -12.90 14.03
N GLY A 281 23.11 -14.16 13.61
CA GLY A 281 22.19 -15.17 14.16
C GLY A 281 20.76 -15.19 13.61
N ASP A 282 19.90 -15.92 14.33
CA ASP A 282 18.51 -16.18 13.94
C ASP A 282 17.66 -14.90 13.83
N PRO A 283 16.63 -14.89 12.95
CA PRO A 283 15.72 -13.76 12.81
C PRO A 283 15.07 -13.35 14.15
N LYS A 284 14.93 -12.04 14.37
CA LYS A 284 14.28 -11.49 15.57
C LYS A 284 12.93 -10.90 15.20
N GLY A 285 11.89 -11.24 15.97
CA GLY A 285 10.53 -10.74 15.79
C GLY A 285 10.32 -9.39 16.47
N ALA A 286 10.24 -8.31 15.70
CA ALA A 286 9.82 -7.00 16.17
C ALA A 286 8.29 -6.98 16.36
N MET A 287 7.86 -6.91 17.62
CA MET A 287 6.45 -6.83 18.00
C MET A 287 5.95 -5.39 17.86
N LEU A 288 5.00 -5.15 16.96
CA LEU A 288 4.45 -3.81 16.70
C LEU A 288 2.96 -3.77 17.01
N THR A 289 2.59 -2.87 17.91
CA THR A 289 1.19 -2.59 18.24
C THR A 289 0.52 -1.78 17.14
N HIS A 290 -0.81 -1.73 17.14
CA HIS A 290 -1.55 -0.82 16.27
C HIS A 290 -1.06 0.63 16.42
N GLN A 291 -0.86 1.11 17.65
CA GLN A 291 -0.38 2.46 17.92
C GLN A 291 1.00 2.74 17.31
N ASN A 292 1.91 1.76 17.31
CA ASN A 292 3.23 1.94 16.69
C ASN A 292 3.10 2.23 15.20
N ILE A 293 2.22 1.50 14.51
CA ILE A 293 2.04 1.63 13.06
C ILE A 293 1.31 2.93 12.73
N ILE A 294 0.22 3.24 13.46
CA ILE A 294 -0.54 4.48 13.26
C ILE A 294 0.33 5.72 13.47
N SER A 295 1.23 5.69 14.47
CA SER A 295 2.18 6.79 14.70
C SER A 295 3.14 6.98 13.52
N ASN A 296 3.56 5.90 12.86
CA ASN A 296 4.42 5.97 11.69
C ASN A 296 3.67 6.49 10.44
N THR A 297 2.44 6.01 10.23
CA THR A 297 1.53 6.49 9.18
C THR A 297 1.32 8.01 9.29
N ALA A 298 1.12 8.54 10.49
CA ALA A 298 0.83 9.95 10.77
C ALA A 298 1.91 10.94 10.32
N VAL A 299 3.15 10.49 10.11
CA VAL A 299 4.30 11.36 9.79
C VAL A 299 4.88 11.12 8.39
N THR A 300 4.29 10.23 7.60
CA THR A 300 4.86 9.79 6.32
C THR A 300 4.52 10.72 5.15
N LEU A 301 3.24 10.80 4.76
CA LEU A 301 2.76 11.63 3.65
C LEU A 301 1.26 11.88 3.80
N LYS A 302 0.75 12.94 3.17
CA LYS A 302 -0.70 13.20 3.10
C LYS A 302 -1.22 12.85 1.71
N ALA A 303 -2.17 11.93 1.65
CA ALA A 303 -2.87 11.52 0.43
C ALA A 303 -4.32 12.02 0.43
N GLY A 304 -5.02 11.87 -0.68
CA GLY A 304 -6.46 12.08 -0.81
C GLY A 304 -7.15 10.94 -1.57
N PRO A 305 -8.49 10.90 -1.62
CA PRO A 305 -9.23 9.75 -2.17
C PRO A 305 -8.98 9.47 -3.66
N GLN A 306 -8.39 10.42 -4.39
CA GLN A 306 -8.06 10.29 -5.81
C GLN A 306 -6.67 9.67 -6.04
N ASP A 307 -5.88 9.53 -4.98
CA ASP A 307 -4.54 8.99 -5.09
C ASP A 307 -4.56 7.50 -5.38
N VAL A 308 -3.50 7.04 -6.05
CA VAL A 308 -3.28 5.64 -6.35
C VAL A 308 -1.82 5.27 -6.08
N LEU A 309 -1.66 4.24 -5.24
CA LEU A 309 -0.37 3.62 -4.92
C LEU A 309 -0.10 2.46 -5.88
N ILE A 310 1.14 2.33 -6.33
CA ILE A 310 1.67 1.07 -6.89
C ILE A 310 2.34 0.26 -5.78
N SER A 311 1.83 -0.95 -5.52
CA SER A 311 2.37 -1.86 -4.51
C SER A 311 3.30 -2.89 -5.15
N PHE A 312 4.60 -2.79 -4.81
CA PHE A 312 5.66 -3.64 -5.35
C PHE A 312 6.83 -3.87 -4.38
N LEU A 313 7.03 -3.02 -3.37
CA LEU A 313 7.98 -3.32 -2.30
C LEU A 313 7.37 -4.41 -1.41
N PRO A 314 8.14 -5.40 -0.94
CA PRO A 314 7.56 -6.55 -0.24
C PRO A 314 6.65 -6.15 0.93
N LEU A 315 5.40 -6.64 0.96
CA LEU A 315 4.46 -6.39 2.06
C LEU A 315 4.88 -7.01 3.40
N ALA A 316 5.89 -7.87 3.38
CA ALA A 316 6.55 -8.32 4.60
C ALA A 316 7.37 -7.22 5.30
N HIS A 317 7.73 -6.16 4.57
CA HIS A 317 8.49 -5.04 5.08
C HIS A 317 7.57 -3.87 5.49
N MET A 318 7.84 -3.27 6.66
CA MET A 318 6.99 -2.20 7.21
C MET A 318 6.90 -0.96 6.33
N PHE A 319 7.92 -0.66 5.52
CA PHE A 319 7.91 0.53 4.66
C PHE A 319 6.70 0.55 3.72
N GLU A 320 6.45 -0.53 2.97
CA GLU A 320 5.29 -0.60 2.06
C GLU A 320 3.98 -0.47 2.84
N ARG A 321 3.86 -1.21 3.94
CA ARG A 321 2.64 -1.28 4.75
C ARG A 321 2.26 0.06 5.37
N VAL A 322 3.25 0.84 5.80
CA VAL A 322 3.00 2.19 6.33
C VAL A 322 2.41 3.06 5.23
N VAL A 323 2.94 2.96 4.01
CA VAL A 323 2.43 3.71 2.84
C VAL A 323 1.03 3.22 2.45
N GLU A 324 0.75 1.91 2.45
CA GLU A 324 -0.60 1.36 2.27
C GLU A 324 -1.56 1.90 3.34
N GLY A 325 -1.14 1.93 4.61
CA GLY A 325 -1.93 2.51 5.70
C GLY A 325 -2.27 3.99 5.50
N VAL A 326 -1.35 4.78 4.93
CA VAL A 326 -1.62 6.19 4.56
C VAL A 326 -2.64 6.27 3.43
N VAL A 327 -2.55 5.41 2.44
CA VAL A 327 -3.45 5.42 1.27
C VAL A 327 -4.86 4.99 1.70
N LEU A 328 -4.96 3.91 2.48
CA LEU A 328 -6.23 3.38 2.96
C LEU A 328 -6.95 4.34 3.91
N ILE A 329 -6.27 4.98 4.87
CA ILE A 329 -6.92 5.92 5.80
C ILE A 329 -7.52 7.15 5.08
N HIS A 330 -7.02 7.48 3.89
CA HIS A 330 -7.49 8.59 3.05
C HIS A 330 -8.52 8.16 1.99
N GLY A 331 -8.93 6.89 1.95
CA GLY A 331 -9.90 6.39 0.97
C GLY A 331 -9.35 6.29 -0.45
N ALA A 332 -8.03 6.28 -0.61
CA ALA A 332 -7.34 6.11 -1.89
C ALA A 332 -7.28 4.62 -2.30
N ARG A 333 -6.58 4.29 -3.39
CA ARG A 333 -6.56 2.91 -3.92
C ARG A 333 -5.15 2.38 -4.16
N ILE A 334 -5.01 1.06 -4.14
CA ILE A 334 -3.72 0.35 -4.27
C ILE A 334 -3.80 -0.56 -5.49
N GLY A 335 -2.96 -0.31 -6.49
CA GLY A 335 -2.72 -1.22 -7.61
C GLY A 335 -1.49 -2.08 -7.33
N TYR A 336 -1.61 -3.39 -7.39
CA TYR A 336 -0.50 -4.33 -7.23
C TYR A 336 0.20 -4.58 -8.56
N PHE A 337 1.54 -4.60 -8.53
CA PHE A 337 2.35 -5.01 -9.67
C PHE A 337 2.08 -6.47 -10.08
N GLN A 338 2.52 -6.86 -11.27
CA GLN A 338 2.24 -8.19 -11.82
C GLN A 338 3.08 -9.34 -11.23
N GLY A 339 3.85 -9.13 -10.15
CA GLY A 339 4.75 -10.13 -9.57
C GLY A 339 6.16 -10.16 -10.18
N ASP A 340 6.37 -9.48 -11.32
CA ASP A 340 7.69 -9.40 -11.98
C ASP A 340 8.21 -7.97 -12.03
N ILE A 341 9.28 -7.70 -11.28
CA ILE A 341 9.92 -6.38 -11.22
C ILE A 341 10.42 -5.88 -12.59
N ARG A 342 10.68 -6.78 -13.55
CA ARG A 342 11.08 -6.40 -14.92
C ARG A 342 9.94 -5.73 -15.69
N LEU A 343 8.70 -6.04 -15.32
CA LEU A 343 7.47 -5.49 -15.90
C LEU A 343 6.96 -4.24 -15.18
N LEU A 344 7.62 -3.80 -14.09
CA LEU A 344 7.17 -2.65 -13.30
C LEU A 344 6.96 -1.38 -14.15
N MET A 345 7.77 -1.14 -15.19
CA MET A 345 7.56 0.01 -16.08
C MET A 345 6.28 -0.07 -16.91
N ASP A 346 5.84 -1.28 -17.26
CA ASP A 346 4.53 -1.48 -17.89
C ASP A 346 3.41 -1.18 -16.89
N ASP A 347 3.54 -1.70 -15.66
CA ASP A 347 2.60 -1.42 -14.57
C ASP A 347 2.46 0.07 -14.26
N LEU A 348 3.58 0.81 -14.21
CA LEU A 348 3.58 2.25 -14.00
C LEU A 348 2.87 3.00 -15.14
N LYS A 349 3.07 2.56 -16.39
CA LYS A 349 2.40 3.16 -17.55
C LYS A 349 0.89 2.92 -17.52
N THR A 350 0.45 1.72 -17.14
CA THR A 350 -0.97 1.39 -17.08
C THR A 350 -1.67 1.98 -15.86
N LEU A 351 -1.04 1.94 -14.68
CA LEU A 351 -1.65 2.41 -13.43
C LEU A 351 -1.61 3.93 -13.28
N GLN A 352 -0.55 4.57 -13.79
CA GLN A 352 -0.25 5.99 -13.58
C GLN A 352 -0.33 6.39 -12.10
N PRO A 353 0.48 5.77 -11.21
CA PRO A 353 0.37 6.00 -9.77
C PRO A 353 0.71 7.45 -9.39
N THR A 354 0.02 7.98 -8.39
CA THR A 354 0.32 9.29 -7.77
C THR A 354 1.19 9.13 -6.53
N VAL A 355 1.21 7.93 -5.94
CA VAL A 355 2.09 7.56 -4.82
C VAL A 355 3.01 6.43 -5.28
N PHE A 356 4.32 6.65 -5.20
CA PHE A 356 5.33 5.70 -5.63
C PHE A 356 6.45 5.59 -4.59
N PRO A 357 6.38 4.62 -3.66
CA PRO A 357 7.43 4.41 -2.67
C PRO A 357 8.67 3.85 -3.36
N VAL A 358 9.82 4.50 -3.18
CA VAL A 358 11.07 4.13 -3.86
C VAL A 358 12.20 3.91 -2.87
N VAL A 359 13.12 3.02 -3.24
CA VAL A 359 14.37 2.77 -2.52
C VAL A 359 15.57 3.08 -3.43
N PRO A 360 16.75 3.45 -2.89
CA PRO A 360 17.89 3.89 -3.71
C PRO A 360 18.28 2.92 -4.83
N ARG A 361 18.22 1.61 -4.57
CA ARG A 361 18.53 0.59 -5.58
C ARG A 361 17.62 0.65 -6.80
N LEU A 362 16.33 0.95 -6.61
CA LEU A 362 15.39 1.12 -7.72
C LEU A 362 15.67 2.40 -8.50
N LEU A 363 15.97 3.49 -7.79
CA LEU A 363 16.35 4.76 -8.42
C LEU A 363 17.58 4.59 -9.33
N ASN A 364 18.60 3.85 -8.89
CA ASN A 364 19.76 3.53 -9.72
C ASN A 364 19.36 2.78 -11.00
N ARG A 365 18.52 1.74 -10.87
CA ARG A 365 18.03 0.97 -12.03
C ARG A 365 17.20 1.82 -12.99
N MET A 366 16.40 2.76 -12.48
CA MET A 366 15.66 3.71 -13.30
C MET A 366 16.59 4.68 -14.01
N PHE A 367 17.60 5.20 -13.31
CA PHE A 367 18.60 6.09 -13.87
C PHE A 367 19.36 5.43 -15.02
N ASP A 368 19.86 4.20 -14.82
CA ASP A 368 20.60 3.46 -15.86
C ASP A 368 19.74 3.25 -17.12
N LYS A 369 18.47 2.89 -16.95
CA LYS A 369 17.55 2.64 -18.06
C LYS A 369 17.11 3.92 -18.80
N VAL A 370 17.11 5.07 -18.12
CA VAL A 370 16.79 6.37 -18.73
C VAL A 370 18.02 6.97 -19.41
N GLY A 371 19.23 6.76 -18.88
CA GLY A 371 20.49 7.22 -19.48
C GLY A 371 20.97 6.41 -20.70
N GLU A 372 20.30 5.30 -21.02
CA GLU A 372 20.49 4.55 -22.26
C GLU A 372 19.69 5.14 -23.46
N PHE A 373 18.91 6.19 -23.23
CA PHE A 373 18.31 7.04 -24.27
C PHE A 373 19.07 8.37 -24.36
#